data_AF-A0A0B8NUP2-F1
#
_entry.id   AF-A0A0B8NUP2-F1
#
_cell.length_a   1.000
_cell.length_b   1.000
_cell.length_c   1.000
_cell.angle_alpha   90.00
_cell.angle_beta   90.00
_cell.angle_gamma   90.00
#
_symmetry.space_group_name_H-M   'P 1'
#
loop_
_entity.id
_entity.type
_entity.pdbx_description
1 polymer ?
#
loop_
_entity_poly.entity_id
_entity_poly.type
_entity_poly.pdbx_seq_one_letter_code
_entity_poly.pdbx_strand_id
1 'polypeptide(L)'
;MIVMQGATWLQMKTTDDIHVRARAVAQWMGLATVVLFVIGGIWIQNIDGFVITSDLDLAAASNPLNKEVATVAGAWMNNFAEYPAMWLAPALGVLMPILAVMMSRAERCGFAFLFSSLGNAGIIFTAGLAMFPFVMPSSLNPDVSLTMWDSTSSELTLNLMTAVAFVMVPVILGYTTWCYYKMFGRLDNQFIEDNKNSLY
;
A
#
# COMPACT_ATOMS: atom_id res chain seq x y z
N MET A 1 -9.07 1.12 -5.41
CA MET A 1 -7.85 0.27 -5.34
C MET A 1 -8.16 -1.16 -4.85
N ILE A 2 -8.80 -1.35 -3.68
CA ILE A 2 -9.13 -2.70 -3.14
C ILE A 2 -10.12 -3.47 -4.03
N VAL A 3 -11.16 -2.80 -4.54
CA VAL A 3 -12.13 -3.44 -5.46
C VAL A 3 -11.46 -3.88 -6.76
N MET A 4 -10.52 -3.09 -7.30
CA MET A 4 -9.71 -3.49 -8.46
C MET A 4 -8.90 -4.75 -8.14
N GLN A 5 -8.23 -4.81 -6.99
CA GLN A 5 -7.47 -5.99 -6.54
C GLN A 5 -8.35 -7.25 -6.51
N GLY A 6 -9.50 -7.16 -5.83
CA GLY A 6 -10.46 -8.27 -5.72
C GLY A 6 -11.02 -8.70 -7.09
N ALA A 7 -11.34 -7.74 -7.97
CA ALA A 7 -11.81 -8.02 -9.31
C ALA A 7 -10.75 -8.73 -10.17
N THR A 8 -9.49 -8.30 -10.11
CA THR A 8 -8.38 -8.99 -10.82
C THR A 8 -8.10 -10.38 -10.26
N TRP A 9 -8.29 -10.58 -8.94
CA TRP A 9 -8.22 -11.90 -8.32
C TRP A 9 -9.34 -12.83 -8.80
N LEU A 10 -10.59 -12.35 -8.79
CA LEU A 10 -11.73 -13.10 -9.31
C LEU A 10 -11.52 -13.46 -10.78
N GLN A 11 -11.02 -12.52 -11.60
CA GLN A 11 -10.73 -12.77 -13.01
C GLN A 11 -9.75 -13.95 -13.22
N MET A 12 -8.81 -14.20 -12.30
CA MET A 12 -7.93 -15.37 -12.37
C MET A 12 -8.62 -16.67 -11.97
N LYS A 13 -9.58 -16.60 -11.05
CA LYS A 13 -10.17 -17.74 -10.35
C LYS A 13 -11.53 -18.18 -10.88
N THR A 14 -12.25 -17.35 -11.62
CA THR A 14 -13.61 -17.64 -12.10
C THR A 14 -13.67 -17.82 -13.61
N THR A 15 -14.72 -18.52 -14.08
CA THR A 15 -15.07 -18.76 -15.48
C THR A 15 -16.33 -17.98 -15.89
N ASP A 16 -16.66 -18.02 -17.19
CA ASP A 16 -17.92 -17.59 -17.79
C ASP A 16 -18.38 -16.17 -17.42
N ASP A 17 -19.65 -16.00 -17.06
CA ASP A 17 -20.28 -14.71 -16.80
C ASP A 17 -19.61 -13.93 -15.67
N ILE A 18 -19.14 -14.63 -14.63
CA ILE A 18 -18.47 -14.00 -13.50
C ILE A 18 -17.12 -13.45 -13.95
N HIS A 19 -16.39 -14.17 -14.81
CA HIS A 19 -15.15 -13.69 -15.39
C HIS A 19 -15.35 -12.38 -16.18
N VAL A 20 -16.38 -12.33 -17.04
CA VAL A 20 -16.67 -11.14 -17.84
C VAL A 20 -17.04 -9.94 -16.96
N ARG A 21 -17.86 -10.15 -15.92
CA ARG A 21 -18.24 -9.11 -14.96
C ARG A 21 -17.04 -8.63 -14.14
N ALA A 22 -16.22 -9.56 -13.63
CA ALA A 22 -15.02 -9.24 -12.88
C ALA A 22 -14.03 -8.41 -13.73
N ARG A 23 -13.86 -8.76 -15.00
CA ARG A 23 -13.06 -7.99 -15.96
C ARG A 23 -13.58 -6.56 -16.12
N ALA A 24 -14.89 -6.39 -16.33
CA ALA A 24 -15.48 -5.05 -16.47
C ALA A 24 -15.28 -4.21 -15.19
N VAL A 25 -15.51 -4.81 -14.01
CA VAL A 25 -15.31 -4.14 -12.72
C VAL A 25 -13.84 -3.76 -12.51
N ALA A 26 -12.89 -4.64 -12.85
CA ALA A 26 -11.46 -4.35 -12.75
C ALA A 26 -11.06 -3.12 -13.58
N GLN A 27 -11.62 -2.97 -14.78
CA GLN A 27 -11.34 -1.83 -15.67
C GLN A 27 -11.88 -0.52 -15.10
N TRP A 28 -13.17 -0.49 -14.74
CA TRP A 28 -13.80 0.71 -14.17
C TRP A 28 -13.13 1.13 -12.87
N MET A 29 -12.89 0.18 -11.96
CA MET A 29 -12.28 0.47 -10.67
C MET A 29 -10.79 0.81 -10.77
N GLY A 30 -10.09 0.27 -11.76
CA GLY A 30 -8.71 0.66 -12.07
C GLY A 30 -8.62 2.11 -12.53
N LEU A 31 -9.45 2.51 -13.50
CA LEU A 31 -9.51 3.91 -13.96
C LEU A 31 -9.94 4.86 -12.84
N ALA A 32 -10.96 4.51 -12.06
CA ALA A 32 -11.39 5.31 -10.92
C ALA A 32 -10.27 5.47 -9.87
N THR A 33 -9.48 4.41 -9.62
CA THR A 33 -8.34 4.47 -8.70
C THR A 33 -7.30 5.48 -9.19
N VAL A 34 -6.96 5.47 -10.49
CA VAL A 34 -6.01 6.42 -11.07
C VAL A 34 -6.51 7.86 -10.93
N VAL A 35 -7.75 8.10 -11.34
CA VAL A 35 -8.34 9.45 -11.31
C VAL A 35 -8.38 9.99 -9.88
N LEU A 36 -8.89 9.20 -8.93
CA LEU A 36 -8.97 9.62 -7.52
C LEU A 36 -7.59 9.82 -6.90
N PHE A 37 -6.61 8.97 -7.25
CA PHE A 37 -5.25 9.12 -6.75
C PHE A 37 -4.57 10.38 -7.28
N VAL A 38 -4.72 10.69 -8.57
CA VAL A 38 -4.22 11.94 -9.16
C VAL A 38 -4.90 13.16 -8.55
N ILE A 39 -6.22 13.13 -8.36
CA ILE A 39 -6.95 14.21 -7.68
C ILE A 39 -6.43 14.40 -6.26
N GLY A 40 -6.25 13.31 -5.50
CA GLY A 40 -5.67 13.36 -4.15
C GLY A 40 -4.26 13.94 -4.14
N GLY A 41 -3.42 13.57 -5.12
CA GLY A 41 -2.06 14.10 -5.29
C GLY A 41 -2.00 15.59 -5.65
N ILE A 42 -3.00 16.11 -6.37
CA ILE A 42 -3.13 17.55 -6.62
C ILE A 42 -3.66 18.26 -5.37
N TRP A 43 -4.61 17.63 -4.66
CA TRP A 43 -5.23 18.21 -3.49
C TRP A 43 -4.25 18.39 -2.33
N ILE A 44 -3.40 17.39 -2.06
CA ILE A 44 -2.41 17.42 -0.97
C ILE A 44 -1.39 18.57 -1.10
N GLN A 45 -1.14 19.08 -2.31
CA GLN A 45 -0.25 20.24 -2.51
C GLN A 45 -0.80 21.52 -1.85
N ASN A 46 -2.10 21.58 -1.60
CA ASN A 46 -2.77 22.70 -0.94
C ASN A 46 -3.01 22.47 0.55
N ILE A 47 -2.49 21.37 1.11
CA ILE A 47 -2.65 21.03 2.53
C ILE A 47 -1.34 21.34 3.25
N ASP A 48 -1.45 22.03 4.38
CA ASP A 48 -0.31 22.29 5.25
C ASP A 48 0.25 20.96 5.80
N GLY A 49 1.56 20.81 5.71
CA GLY A 49 2.27 19.69 6.31
C GLY A 49 3.03 20.10 7.55
N PHE A 50 3.71 19.14 8.15
CA PHE A 50 4.46 19.32 9.38
C PHE A 50 5.95 19.17 9.09
N VAL A 51 6.78 20.03 9.69
CA VAL A 51 8.24 20.00 9.54
C VAL A 51 8.85 20.12 10.93
N ILE A 52 9.84 19.28 11.21
CA ILE A 52 10.62 19.36 12.45
C ILE A 52 11.69 20.43 12.25
N THR A 53 11.69 21.46 13.09
CA THR A 53 12.61 22.61 12.99
C THR A 53 13.78 22.53 13.96
N SER A 54 13.68 21.70 14.99
CA SER A 54 14.73 21.47 15.98
C SER A 54 15.76 20.44 15.48
N ASP A 55 17.01 20.56 15.94
CA ASP A 55 18.01 19.50 15.77
C ASP A 55 17.55 18.23 16.51
N LEU A 56 17.51 17.11 15.81
CA LEU A 56 17.14 15.81 16.37
C LEU A 56 18.38 14.95 16.62
N ASP A 57 18.56 14.50 17.87
CA ASP A 57 19.46 13.41 18.19
C ASP A 57 18.74 12.07 18.00
N LEU A 58 19.08 11.37 16.91
CA LEU A 58 18.48 10.08 16.55
C LEU A 58 18.90 8.93 17.49
N ALA A 59 19.94 9.12 18.32
CA ALA A 59 20.39 8.14 19.30
C ALA A 59 19.85 8.40 20.71
N ALA A 60 19.11 9.50 20.89
CA ALA A 60 18.50 9.83 22.17
C ALA A 60 17.35 8.86 22.53
N ALA A 61 16.97 8.85 23.80
CA ALA A 61 15.80 8.11 24.24
C ALA A 61 14.52 8.65 23.58
N SER A 62 13.62 7.73 23.23
CA SER A 62 12.31 8.04 22.63
C SER A 62 11.51 9.01 23.52
N ASN A 63 11.43 10.29 23.14
CA ASN A 63 10.66 11.31 23.85
C ASN A 63 10.03 12.32 22.88
N PRO A 64 8.69 12.30 22.72
CA PRO A 64 7.98 13.20 21.81
C PRO A 64 8.04 14.68 22.17
N LEU A 65 8.44 15.02 23.40
CA LEU A 65 8.46 16.41 23.90
C LEU A 65 9.75 17.17 23.56
N ASN A 66 10.76 16.48 23.01
CA ASN A 66 12.09 17.05 22.77
C ASN A 66 12.25 17.61 21.34
N LYS A 67 11.15 17.93 20.65
CA LYS A 67 11.17 18.48 19.30
C LYS A 67 10.27 19.69 19.18
N GLU A 68 10.59 20.54 18.23
CA GLU A 68 9.74 21.64 17.79
C GLU A 68 9.25 21.34 16.37
N VAL A 69 7.94 21.50 16.16
CA VAL A 69 7.28 21.20 14.89
C VAL A 69 6.51 22.42 14.42
N ALA A 70 6.80 22.86 13.19
CA ALA A 70 6.07 23.93 12.53
C ALA A 70 5.14 23.37 11.44
N THR A 71 4.01 24.03 11.23
CA THR A 71 3.14 23.77 10.06
C THR A 71 3.57 24.63 8.88
N VAL A 72 3.89 24.00 7.76
CA VAL A 72 4.37 24.66 6.55
C VAL A 72 3.54 24.21 5.35
N ALA A 73 3.08 25.17 4.56
CA ALA A 73 2.32 24.91 3.34
C ALA A 73 3.13 24.03 2.37
N GLY A 74 2.53 22.92 1.92
CA GLY A 74 3.16 22.01 0.95
C GLY A 74 4.27 21.13 1.51
N ALA A 75 4.50 21.10 2.83
CA ALA A 75 5.60 20.33 3.42
C ALA A 75 5.57 18.82 3.11
N TRP A 76 4.39 18.24 2.82
CA TRP A 76 4.27 16.86 2.37
C TRP A 76 4.99 16.56 1.04
N MET A 77 5.37 17.59 0.28
CA MET A 77 6.12 17.47 -0.97
C MET A 77 7.65 17.58 -0.77
N ASN A 78 8.12 18.01 0.40
CA ASN A 78 9.54 18.28 0.65
C ASN A 78 10.42 17.03 0.41
N ASN A 79 9.98 15.87 0.91
CA ASN A 79 10.71 14.61 0.74
C ASN A 79 10.88 14.21 -0.73
N PHE A 80 9.88 14.49 -1.56
CA PHE A 80 9.93 14.21 -3.00
C PHE A 80 10.84 15.17 -3.75
N ALA A 81 11.07 16.38 -3.22
CA ALA A 81 12.02 17.35 -3.76
C ALA A 81 13.46 17.02 -3.33
N GLU A 82 13.66 16.61 -2.06
CA GLU A 82 14.97 16.27 -1.51
C GLU A 82 15.48 14.92 -2.03
N TYR A 83 14.60 13.92 -2.13
CA TYR A 83 14.92 12.58 -2.63
C TYR A 83 14.10 12.26 -3.89
N PRO A 84 14.57 12.64 -5.10
CA PRO A 84 13.82 12.45 -6.34
C PRO A 84 13.42 10.99 -6.62
N ALA A 85 14.15 10.01 -6.08
CA ALA A 85 13.81 8.60 -6.20
C ALA A 85 12.44 8.25 -5.57
N MET A 86 11.97 9.03 -4.58
CA MET A 86 10.67 8.82 -3.93
C MET A 86 9.50 9.01 -4.90
N TRP A 87 9.68 9.74 -6.02
CA TRP A 87 8.67 9.85 -7.08
C TRP A 87 8.31 8.52 -7.74
N LEU A 88 9.14 7.48 -7.59
CA LEU A 88 8.80 6.14 -8.06
C LEU A 88 7.51 5.61 -7.41
N ALA A 89 7.25 5.91 -6.14
CA ALA A 89 6.04 5.45 -5.46
C ALA A 89 4.74 6.00 -6.08
N PRO A 90 4.56 7.33 -6.25
CA PRO A 90 3.37 7.87 -6.91
C PRO A 90 3.33 7.49 -8.40
N ALA A 91 4.48 7.40 -9.07
CA ALA A 91 4.53 6.90 -10.45
C ALA A 91 3.99 5.47 -10.55
N LEU A 92 4.37 4.56 -9.64
CA LEU A 92 3.82 3.22 -9.56
C LEU A 92 2.31 3.24 -9.23
N GLY A 93 1.88 4.12 -8.32
CA GLY A 93 0.48 4.29 -7.95
C GLY A 93 -0.44 4.71 -9.10
N VAL A 94 0.11 5.39 -10.13
CA VAL A 94 -0.61 5.76 -11.35
C VAL A 94 -0.43 4.73 -12.47
N LEU A 95 0.81 4.37 -12.79
CA LEU A 95 1.14 3.55 -13.96
C LEU A 95 0.67 2.10 -13.81
N MET A 96 0.83 1.51 -12.62
CA MET A 96 0.53 0.09 -12.42
C MET A 96 -0.97 -0.21 -12.52
N PRO A 97 -1.91 0.60 -11.96
CA PRO A 97 -3.32 0.41 -12.22
C PRO A 97 -3.71 0.53 -13.71
N ILE A 98 -3.09 1.44 -14.47
CA ILE A 98 -3.32 1.55 -15.92
C ILE A 98 -2.87 0.26 -16.62
N LEU A 99 -1.67 -0.25 -16.30
CA LEU A 99 -1.19 -1.53 -16.80
C LEU A 99 -2.10 -2.69 -16.40
N ALA A 100 -2.64 -2.69 -15.18
CA ALA A 100 -3.59 -3.69 -14.71
C ALA A 100 -4.87 -3.70 -15.56
N VAL A 101 -5.41 -2.52 -15.89
CA VAL A 101 -6.57 -2.36 -16.79
C VAL A 101 -6.25 -2.91 -18.19
N MET A 102 -5.07 -2.58 -18.74
CA MET A 102 -4.65 -3.06 -20.06
C MET A 102 -4.46 -4.58 -20.10
N MET A 103 -3.82 -5.17 -19.08
CA MET A 103 -3.63 -6.62 -18.98
C MET A 103 -4.95 -7.36 -18.71
N SER A 104 -5.86 -6.75 -17.95
CA SER A 104 -7.21 -7.27 -17.73
C SER A 104 -8.01 -7.33 -19.04
N ARG A 105 -7.87 -6.30 -19.91
CA ARG A 105 -8.43 -6.29 -21.26
C ARG A 105 -7.81 -7.34 -22.18
N ALA A 106 -6.50 -7.54 -22.08
CA ALA A 106 -5.76 -8.55 -22.84
C ALA A 106 -5.95 -9.98 -22.30
N GLU A 107 -6.85 -10.19 -21.33
CA GLU A 107 -7.13 -11.48 -20.67
C GLU A 107 -5.91 -12.13 -19.99
N ARG A 108 -4.85 -11.35 -19.76
CA ARG A 108 -3.64 -11.75 -19.03
C ARG A 108 -3.83 -11.57 -17.53
N CYS A 109 -4.71 -12.40 -16.96
CA CYS A 109 -5.23 -12.26 -15.59
C CYS A 109 -4.12 -12.24 -14.52
N GLY A 110 -3.07 -13.05 -14.68
CA GLY A 110 -1.94 -13.08 -13.74
C GLY A 110 -1.17 -11.77 -13.69
N PHE A 111 -0.90 -11.16 -14.84
CA PHE A 111 -0.24 -9.86 -14.92
C PHE A 111 -1.16 -8.74 -14.44
N ALA A 112 -2.46 -8.82 -14.71
CA ALA A 112 -3.44 -7.87 -14.19
C ALA A 112 -3.44 -7.83 -12.65
N PHE A 113 -3.38 -8.99 -12.00
CA PHE A 113 -3.27 -9.09 -10.54
C PHE A 113 -1.91 -8.61 -9.99
N LEU A 114 -0.81 -8.89 -10.69
CA LEU A 114 0.50 -8.39 -10.28
C LEU A 114 0.54 -6.85 -10.31
N PHE A 115 0.08 -6.24 -11.41
CA PHE A 115 0.07 -4.78 -11.54
C PHE A 115 -0.93 -4.11 -10.60
N SER A 116 -2.09 -4.71 -10.33
CA SER A 116 -2.99 -4.17 -9.30
C SER A 116 -2.35 -4.19 -7.91
N SER A 117 -1.62 -5.25 -7.58
CA SER A 117 -0.87 -5.37 -6.31
C SER A 117 0.22 -4.30 -6.19
N LEU A 118 1.03 -4.12 -7.24
CA LEU A 118 2.08 -3.11 -7.28
C LEU A 118 1.51 -1.68 -7.24
N GLY A 119 0.36 -1.43 -7.87
CA GLY A 119 -0.34 -0.15 -7.79
C GLY A 119 -0.78 0.18 -6.37
N ASN A 120 -1.39 -0.79 -5.65
CA ASN A 120 -1.75 -0.62 -4.25
C ASN A 120 -0.52 -0.34 -3.38
N ALA A 121 0.57 -1.07 -3.59
CA ALA A 121 1.83 -0.83 -2.88
C ALA A 121 2.36 0.59 -3.14
N GLY A 122 2.37 1.05 -4.40
CA GLY A 122 2.77 2.41 -4.77
C GLY A 122 1.95 3.50 -4.08
N ILE A 123 0.61 3.32 -4.00
CA ILE A 123 -0.29 4.26 -3.30
C ILE A 123 0.04 4.31 -1.80
N ILE A 124 0.20 3.16 -1.14
CA ILE A 124 0.52 3.09 0.29
C ILE A 124 1.90 3.70 0.58
N PHE A 125 2.91 3.36 -0.23
CA PHE A 125 4.25 3.93 -0.09
C PHE A 125 4.26 5.44 -0.33
N THR A 126 3.44 5.95 -1.25
CA THR A 126 3.35 7.41 -1.47
C THR A 126 2.90 8.13 -0.20
N ALA A 127 1.90 7.61 0.50
CA ALA A 127 1.46 8.20 1.77
C ALA A 127 2.55 8.13 2.85
N GLY A 128 3.22 6.98 2.99
CA GLY A 128 4.30 6.82 3.96
C GLY A 128 5.50 7.71 3.69
N LEU A 129 5.93 7.82 2.43
CA LEU A 129 7.06 8.67 2.02
C LEU A 129 6.71 10.16 2.10
N ALA A 130 5.47 10.54 1.80
CA ALA A 130 5.01 11.91 2.01
C ALA A 130 5.07 12.28 3.48
N MET A 131 4.62 11.38 4.37
CA MET A 131 4.53 11.65 5.80
C MET A 131 5.85 11.53 6.55
N PHE A 132 6.84 10.81 6.01
CA PHE A 132 8.12 10.58 6.66
C PHE A 132 8.77 11.90 7.15
N PRO A 133 9.26 11.99 8.41
CA PRO A 133 9.32 10.96 9.44
C PRO A 133 8.08 10.89 10.36
N PHE A 134 7.03 11.67 10.10
CA PHE A 134 5.81 11.65 10.90
C PHE A 134 4.98 10.37 10.67
N VAL A 135 4.44 9.82 11.76
CA VAL A 135 3.48 8.70 11.73
C VAL A 135 2.09 9.20 12.08
N MET A 136 1.99 10.07 13.10
CA MET A 136 0.72 10.65 13.54
C MET A 136 0.92 12.11 13.95
N PRO A 137 0.67 13.07 13.04
CA PRO A 137 0.75 14.50 13.36
C PRO A 137 -0.43 14.94 14.23
N SER A 138 -0.17 15.88 15.16
CA SER A 138 -1.18 16.45 16.05
C SER A 138 -1.56 17.86 15.58
N SER A 139 -2.86 18.11 15.43
CA SER A 139 -3.38 19.42 15.00
C SER A 139 -3.58 20.42 16.15
N LEU A 140 -3.72 19.93 17.39
CA LEU A 140 -3.93 20.78 18.58
C LEU A 140 -2.61 21.32 19.13
N ASN A 141 -1.59 20.47 19.12
CA ASN A 141 -0.23 20.81 19.53
C ASN A 141 0.74 20.09 18.59
N PRO A 142 1.33 20.79 17.60
CA PRO A 142 2.24 20.18 16.63
C PRO A 142 3.47 19.51 17.25
N ASP A 143 3.99 20.04 18.38
CA ASP A 143 5.23 19.56 19.00
C ASP A 143 5.11 18.13 19.54
N VAL A 144 3.90 17.71 19.93
CA VAL A 144 3.63 16.35 20.44
C VAL A 144 3.29 15.34 19.33
N SER A 145 3.50 15.69 18.06
CA SER A 145 3.30 14.77 16.92
C SER A 145 4.16 13.51 17.06
N LEU A 146 3.66 12.33 16.70
CA LEU A 146 4.43 11.09 16.80
C LEU A 146 5.24 10.85 15.53
N THR A 147 6.55 10.61 15.68
CA THR A 147 7.49 10.40 14.58
C THR A 147 8.21 9.06 14.72
N MET A 148 8.83 8.61 13.63
CA MET A 148 9.61 7.38 13.62
C MET A 148 10.86 7.43 14.51
N TRP A 149 11.25 8.62 15.00
CA TRP A 149 12.45 8.79 15.81
C TRP A 149 12.17 8.87 17.31
N ASP A 150 11.01 9.40 17.70
CA ASP A 150 10.68 9.73 19.09
C ASP A 150 9.54 8.91 19.69
N SER A 151 8.90 8.04 18.90
CA SER A 151 7.87 7.10 19.35
C SER A 151 8.23 5.65 18.97
N THR A 152 9.39 5.18 19.44
CA THR A 152 9.89 3.82 19.21
C THR A 152 10.19 3.08 20.50
N SER A 153 10.25 1.75 20.42
CA SER A 153 10.69 0.91 21.52
C SER A 153 12.19 1.06 21.78
N SER A 154 12.66 0.59 22.94
CA SER A 154 14.10 0.56 23.24
C SER A 154 14.88 -0.27 22.21
N GLU A 155 16.17 0.04 22.06
CA GLU A 155 17.06 -0.63 21.10
C GLU A 155 17.07 -2.16 21.29
N LEU A 156 17.10 -2.63 22.55
CA LEU A 156 17.04 -4.06 22.85
C LEU A 156 15.76 -4.71 22.30
N THR A 157 14.61 -4.08 22.53
CA THR A 157 13.32 -4.59 22.04
C THR A 157 13.25 -4.56 20.52
N LEU A 158 13.73 -3.49 19.87
CA LEU A 158 13.75 -3.37 18.42
C LEU A 158 14.65 -4.42 17.76
N ASN A 159 15.84 -4.67 18.32
CA ASN A 159 16.76 -5.68 17.83
C ASN A 159 16.16 -7.10 17.94
N LEU A 160 15.53 -7.41 19.08
CA LEU A 160 14.84 -8.69 19.27
C LEU A 160 13.68 -8.87 18.27
N MET A 161 12.82 -7.85 18.11
CA MET A 161 11.69 -7.91 17.18
C MET A 161 12.14 -8.01 15.72
N THR A 162 13.26 -7.35 15.36
CA THR A 162 13.86 -7.44 14.02
C THR A 162 14.38 -8.86 13.76
N ALA A 163 15.07 -9.47 14.72
CA ALA A 163 15.53 -10.85 14.60
C ALA A 163 14.36 -11.84 14.43
N VAL A 164 13.29 -11.66 15.21
CA VAL A 164 12.06 -12.47 15.09
C VAL A 164 11.41 -12.26 13.73
N ALA A 165 11.23 -11.01 13.28
CA ALA A 165 10.63 -10.70 11.98
C ALA A 165 11.44 -11.29 10.83
N PHE A 166 12.78 -11.22 10.90
CA PHE A 166 13.68 -11.77 9.89
C PHE A 166 13.52 -13.28 9.70
N VAL A 167 13.25 -14.03 10.77
CA VAL A 167 13.01 -15.48 10.70
C VAL A 167 11.54 -15.80 10.34
N MET A 168 10.59 -15.13 11.00
CA MET A 168 9.18 -15.48 10.89
C MET A 168 8.56 -15.04 9.57
N VAL A 169 8.91 -13.87 9.02
CA VAL A 169 8.31 -13.36 7.77
C VAL A 169 8.60 -14.30 6.58
N PRO A 170 9.84 -14.76 6.32
CA PRO A 170 10.10 -15.73 5.26
C PRO A 170 9.36 -17.06 5.45
N VAL A 171 9.28 -17.57 6.68
CA VAL A 171 8.52 -18.79 7.00
C VAL A 171 7.05 -18.61 6.67
N ILE A 172 6.46 -17.46 7.07
CA ILE A 172 5.07 -17.12 6.81
C ILE A 172 4.78 -17.05 5.31
N LEU A 173 5.62 -16.34 4.56
CA LEU A 173 5.50 -16.24 3.12
C LEU A 173 5.69 -17.60 2.43
N GLY A 174 6.58 -18.45 2.95
CA GLY A 174 6.85 -19.79 2.43
C GLY A 174 5.62 -20.70 2.49
N TYR A 175 5.04 -20.89 3.67
CA TYR A 175 3.84 -21.75 3.78
C TYR A 175 2.63 -21.11 3.10
N THR A 176 2.50 -19.77 3.14
CA THR A 176 1.40 -19.08 2.46
C THR A 176 1.48 -19.34 0.95
N THR A 177 2.67 -19.25 0.36
CA THR A 177 2.91 -19.56 -1.07
C THR A 177 2.59 -21.02 -1.37
N TRP A 178 2.99 -21.94 -0.49
CA TRP A 178 2.66 -23.37 -0.65
C TRP A 178 1.14 -23.63 -0.61
N CYS A 179 0.40 -22.98 0.29
CA CYS A 179 -1.06 -23.06 0.33
C CYS A 179 -1.69 -22.56 -0.98
N TYR A 180 -1.25 -21.40 -1.49
CA TYR A 180 -1.74 -20.88 -2.78
C TYR A 180 -1.39 -21.79 -3.96
N TYR A 181 -0.22 -22.43 -3.93
CA TYR A 181 0.19 -23.41 -4.93
C TYR A 181 -0.67 -24.68 -4.86
N LYS A 182 -0.99 -25.18 -3.66
CA LYS A 182 -1.83 -26.37 -3.48
C LYS A 182 -3.29 -26.13 -3.84
N MET A 183 -3.82 -24.93 -3.61
CA MET A 183 -5.17 -24.51 -4.02
C MET A 183 -5.18 -23.83 -5.40
N PHE A 184 -4.20 -24.13 -6.23
CA PHE A 184 -4.16 -23.60 -7.59
C PHE A 184 -5.25 -24.25 -8.44
N GLY A 185 -5.97 -23.44 -9.21
CA GLY A 185 -7.16 -23.87 -9.93
C GLY A 185 -8.19 -22.75 -10.08
N ARG A 186 -9.13 -22.95 -10.99
CA ARG A 186 -10.32 -22.11 -11.18
C ARG A 186 -11.54 -22.80 -10.57
N LEU A 187 -12.50 -21.99 -10.15
CA LEU A 187 -13.81 -22.42 -9.68
C LEU A 187 -14.81 -22.20 -10.80
N ASP A 188 -15.56 -23.25 -11.10
CA ASP A 188 -16.63 -23.28 -12.08
C ASP A 188 -17.91 -23.82 -11.43
N ASN A 189 -19.07 -23.62 -12.05
CA ASN A 189 -20.37 -24.02 -11.50
C ASN A 189 -20.42 -25.53 -11.22
N GLN A 190 -19.89 -26.35 -12.13
CA GLN A 190 -19.81 -27.80 -11.98
C GLN A 190 -19.04 -28.20 -10.71
N PHE A 191 -17.92 -27.53 -10.43
CA PHE A 191 -17.10 -27.81 -9.24
C PHE A 191 -17.88 -27.53 -7.95
N ILE A 192 -18.73 -26.51 -7.95
CA ILE A 192 -19.58 -26.17 -6.80
C ILE A 192 -20.70 -27.21 -6.64
N GLU A 193 -21.33 -27.65 -7.73
CA GLU A 193 -22.36 -28.68 -7.69
C GLU A 193 -21.83 -30.02 -7.16
N ASP A 194 -20.63 -30.42 -7.61
CA ASP A 194 -19.98 -31.66 -7.19
C ASP A 194 -19.58 -31.65 -5.70
N ASN A 195 -19.40 -30.46 -5.11
CA ASN A 195 -18.89 -30.27 -3.75
C ASN A 195 -19.87 -29.48 -2.85
N LYS A 196 -21.17 -29.56 -3.13
CA LYS A 196 -22.21 -28.72 -2.51
C LYS A 196 -22.28 -28.78 -0.97
N ASN A 197 -21.87 -29.90 -0.37
CA ASN A 197 -21.94 -30.11 1.08
C ASN A 197 -20.60 -29.83 1.80
N SER A 198 -19.51 -29.60 1.07
CA SER A 198 -18.16 -29.38 1.63
C SER A 198 -17.66 -27.96 1.44
N LEU A 199 -18.19 -27.22 0.45
CA LEU A 199 -17.88 -25.81 0.21
C LEU A 199 -18.87 -24.89 0.96
N TYR A 200 -18.37 -23.73 1.40
CA TYR A 200 -19.16 -22.67 2.06
C TYR A 200 -19.89 -21.78 1.06
#